data_AF-A0A2M7TXZ8-F1
#
_entry.id   AF-A0A2M7TXZ8-F1
#
_cell.length_a   1.000
_cell.length_b   1.000
_cell.length_c   1.000
_cell.angle_alpha   90.00
_cell.angle_beta   90.00
_cell.angle_gamma   90.00
#
_symmetry.space_group_name_H-M   'P 1'
#
loop_
_entity.id
_entity.type
_entity.pdbx_description
1 polymer ?
#
loop_
_entity_poly.entity_id
_entity_poly.type
_entity_poly.pdbx_seq_one_letter_code
_entity_poly.pdbx_strand_id
1 'polypeptide(L)'
;TDWTIAHVHVGALGWNGFLTFGILYWLVPRLWKTKLYSVKLANWHFWIGTLGILFYVVPMYWGGVIEGLMWKQFTPDGFLQYPNFLETVLQVVPLYVLRSIGGSLFF
;
A
#
# COMPACT_ATOMS: atom_id res chain seq x y z
N THR A 1 -6.28 -12.60 4.69
CA THR A 1 -5.55 -11.61 5.48
C THR A 1 -5.23 -10.41 4.59
N ASP A 2 -4.79 -9.30 5.17
CA ASP A 2 -4.41 -8.07 4.48
C ASP A 2 -3.25 -8.26 3.47
N TRP A 3 -2.62 -9.44 3.46
CA TRP A 3 -1.64 -9.83 2.45
C TRP A 3 -2.15 -9.67 1.01
N THR A 4 -3.40 -10.06 0.74
CA THR A 4 -4.00 -9.90 -0.59
C THR A 4 -4.16 -8.42 -0.96
N ILE A 5 -4.48 -7.57 0.02
CA ILE A 5 -4.60 -6.13 -0.15
C ILE A 5 -3.22 -5.51 -0.42
N ALA A 6 -2.18 -5.93 0.31
CA ALA A 6 -0.81 -5.50 0.06
C ALA A 6 -0.38 -5.86 -1.37
N HIS A 7 -0.57 -7.13 -1.76
CA HIS A 7 -0.21 -7.63 -3.09
C HIS A 7 -0.88 -6.83 -4.23
N VAL A 8 -2.20 -6.65 -4.16
CA VAL A 8 -2.92 -5.95 -5.23
C VAL A 8 -2.49 -4.49 -5.32
N HIS A 9 -2.15 -3.82 -4.21
CA HIS A 9 -1.72 -2.42 -4.23
C HIS A 9 -0.27 -2.22 -4.68
N VAL A 10 0.61 -3.21 -4.50
CA VAL A 10 1.92 -3.22 -5.17
C VAL A 10 1.72 -3.17 -6.69
N GLY A 11 0.81 -3.99 -7.22
CA GLY A 11 0.49 -3.99 -8.65
C GLY A 11 -0.28 -2.74 -9.11
N ALA A 12 -1.29 -2.32 -8.37
CA ALA A 12 -2.12 -1.19 -8.77
C ALA A 12 -1.38 0.15 -8.70
N LEU A 13 -0.67 0.41 -7.61
CA LEU A 13 0.00 1.70 -7.38
C LEU A 13 1.41 1.69 -7.96
N GLY A 14 2.20 0.68 -7.62
CA GLY A 14 3.60 0.57 -8.01
C GLY A 14 3.82 0.20 -9.48
N TRP A 15 2.94 -0.64 -10.05
CA TRP A 15 3.03 -0.99 -11.47
C TRP A 15 2.10 -0.14 -12.34
N ASN A 16 0.78 -0.31 -12.25
CA ASN A 16 -0.16 0.37 -13.14
C ASN A 16 -0.09 1.89 -13.02
N GLY A 17 -0.08 2.41 -11.79
CA GLY A 17 -0.01 3.84 -11.50
C GLY A 17 1.27 4.47 -12.05
N PHE A 18 2.44 4.02 -11.59
CA PHE A 18 3.72 4.57 -12.04
C PHE A 18 4.02 4.36 -13.52
N LEU A 19 3.63 3.23 -14.12
CA LEU A 19 3.74 3.05 -15.57
C LEU A 19 2.91 4.12 -16.30
N THR A 20 1.65 4.29 -15.89
CA THR A 20 0.74 5.26 -16.51
C THR A 20 1.28 6.68 -16.36
N PHE A 21 1.72 7.08 -15.17
CA PHE A 21 2.31 8.41 -14.97
C PHE A 21 3.61 8.60 -15.75
N GLY A 22 4.47 7.58 -15.83
CA GLY A 22 5.67 7.62 -16.67
C GLY A 22 5.35 7.83 -18.15
N ILE A 23 4.34 7.11 -18.67
CA ILE A 23 3.85 7.30 -20.04
C ILE A 23 3.29 8.72 -20.21
N LEU A 24 2.49 9.22 -19.27
CA LEU A 24 1.91 10.58 -19.35
C LEU A 24 2.99 11.66 -19.35
N TYR A 25 4.00 11.54 -18.48
CA TYR A 25 5.13 12.48 -18.45
C TYR A 25 5.92 12.53 -19.75
N TRP A 26 5.93 11.42 -20.49
CA TRP A 26 6.57 11.33 -21.79
C TRP A 26 5.65 11.77 -22.95
N LEU A 27 4.38 11.38 -22.91
CA LEU A 27 3.41 11.54 -24.00
C LEU A 27 2.84 12.96 -24.04
N VAL A 28 2.46 13.53 -22.90
CA VAL A 28 1.79 14.84 -22.82
C VAL A 28 2.65 15.96 -23.42
N PRO A 29 3.95 16.12 -23.08
CA PRO A 29 4.75 17.17 -23.72
C PRO A 29 4.80 17.03 -25.25
N ARG A 30 4.82 15.80 -25.78
CA ARG A 30 4.87 15.54 -27.23
C ARG A 30 3.57 15.88 -27.94
N LEU A 31 2.43 15.48 -27.37
CA LEU A 31 1.11 15.76 -27.95
C LEU A 31 0.85 17.26 -28.06
N TRP A 32 1.25 18.03 -27.04
CA TRP A 32 1.09 19.49 -27.02
C TRP A 32 2.30 20.26 -27.58
N LYS A 33 3.29 19.57 -28.18
CA LYS A 33 4.52 20.16 -28.73
C LYS A 33 5.22 21.11 -27.75
N THR A 34 5.21 20.77 -26.48
CA THR A 34 5.79 21.55 -25.38
C THR A 34 6.83 20.73 -24.62
N LYS A 35 7.47 21.36 -23.62
CA LYS A 35 8.34 20.68 -22.66
C LYS A 35 7.55 20.43 -21.38
N LEU A 36 7.96 19.44 -20.61
CA LEU A 36 7.43 19.25 -19.26
C LEU A 36 7.70 20.53 -18.45
N TYR A 37 6.65 21.10 -17.84
CA TYR A 37 6.74 22.37 -17.11
C TYR A 37 7.84 22.36 -16.04
N SER A 38 7.94 21.26 -15.28
CA SER A 38 8.98 21.11 -14.26
C SER A 38 9.35 19.66 -14.05
N VAL A 39 10.61 19.32 -14.34
CA VAL A 39 11.21 18.02 -14.01
C VAL A 39 11.30 17.84 -12.49
N LYS A 40 11.50 18.92 -11.73
CA LYS A 40 11.55 18.88 -10.26
C LYS A 40 10.20 18.43 -9.68
N LEU A 41 9.08 18.90 -10.24
CA LEU A 41 7.75 18.47 -9.78
C LEU A 41 7.47 17.01 -10.12
N ALA A 42 7.91 16.52 -11.28
CA ALA A 42 7.80 15.10 -11.60
C ALA A 42 8.63 14.22 -10.64
N ASN A 43 9.82 14.66 -10.25
CA ASN A 43 10.62 13.98 -9.22
C ASN A 43 9.94 14.03 -7.84
N TRP A 44 9.32 15.16 -7.47
CA TRP A 44 8.54 15.25 -6.24
C TRP A 44 7.36 14.27 -6.24
N HIS A 45 6.62 14.20 -7.35
CA HIS A 45 5.53 13.24 -7.50
C HIS A 45 6.04 11.79 -7.39
N PHE A 46 7.18 11.47 -8.02
CA PHE A 46 7.80 10.14 -7.88
C PHE A 46 8.08 9.78 -6.41
N TRP A 47 8.68 10.71 -5.64
CA TRP A 47 9.02 10.44 -4.24
C TRP A 47 7.80 10.37 -3.33
N ILE A 48 6.84 11.28 -3.51
CA ILE A 48 5.58 11.29 -2.74
C ILE A 48 4.79 10.01 -3.03
N GLY A 49 4.66 9.62 -4.30
CA GLY A 49 4.01 8.37 -4.68
C GLY A 49 4.75 7.14 -4.14
N THR A 50 6.09 7.14 -4.16
CA THR A 50 6.89 6.01 -3.65
C THR A 50 6.70 5.86 -2.15
N LEU A 51 6.76 6.97 -1.40
CA LEU A 51 6.47 6.97 0.03
C LEU A 51 5.02 6.55 0.31
N GLY A 52 4.05 7.03 -0.47
CA GLY A 52 2.65 6.64 -0.37
C GLY A 52 2.46 5.13 -0.53
N ILE A 53 3.09 4.52 -1.52
CA ILE A 53 3.09 3.06 -1.72
C ILE A 53 3.68 2.35 -0.50
N LEU A 54 4.81 2.81 0.04
CA LEU A 54 5.45 2.18 1.20
C LEU A 54 4.55 2.25 2.44
N PHE A 55 3.97 3.41 2.75
CA PHE A 55 3.03 3.58 3.85
C PHE A 55 1.71 2.82 3.65
N TYR A 56 1.38 2.44 2.41
CA TYR A 56 0.23 1.59 2.13
C TYR A 56 0.55 0.11 2.32
N VAL A 57 1.60 -0.36 1.66
CA VAL A 57 1.86 -1.79 1.47
C VAL A 57 2.54 -2.41 2.68
N VAL A 58 3.48 -1.71 3.32
CA VAL A 58 4.22 -2.25 4.47
C VAL A 58 3.28 -2.60 5.63
N PRO A 59 2.37 -1.71 6.07
CA PRO A 59 1.40 -2.04 7.12
C PRO A 59 0.46 -3.17 6.72
N MET A 60 0.10 -3.30 5.44
CA MET A 60 -0.80 -4.35 4.96
C MET A 60 -0.13 -5.73 4.91
N TYR A 61 1.16 -5.81 4.53
CA TYR A 61 1.89 -7.06 4.68
C TYR A 61 2.05 -7.44 6.15
N TRP A 62 2.34 -6.47 7.02
CA TRP A 62 2.46 -6.71 8.46
C TRP A 62 1.14 -7.19 9.08
N GLY A 63 0.03 -6.52 8.76
CA GLY A 63 -1.32 -6.92 9.17
C GLY A 63 -1.66 -8.31 8.64
N GLY A 64 -1.29 -8.59 7.39
CA GLY A 64 -1.49 -9.89 6.76
C GLY A 64 -0.80 -11.03 7.49
N VAL A 65 0.39 -10.79 8.04
CA VAL A 65 1.15 -11.74 8.87
C VAL A 65 0.50 -11.88 10.25
N ILE A 66 0.17 -10.78 10.93
CA ILE A 66 -0.47 -10.81 12.26
C ILE A 66 -1.77 -11.60 12.21
N GLU A 67 -2.66 -11.28 11.26
CA GLU A 67 -3.92 -12.00 11.09
C GLU A 67 -3.69 -13.48 10.83
N GLY A 68 -2.76 -13.82 9.95
CA GLY A 68 -2.44 -15.21 9.61
C GLY A 68 -1.88 -16.00 10.80
N LEU A 69 -1.07 -15.37 11.65
CA LEU A 69 -0.53 -15.98 12.86
C LEU A 69 -1.61 -16.12 13.93
N MET A 70 -2.35 -15.07 14.25
CA MET A 70 -3.38 -15.09 15.29
C MET A 70 -4.49 -16.12 15.00
N TRP A 71 -4.93 -16.23 13.73
CA TRP A 71 -5.96 -17.20 13.35
C TRP A 71 -5.49 -18.66 13.40
N LYS A 72 -4.18 -18.90 13.41
CA LYS A 72 -3.57 -20.24 13.39
C LYS A 72 -2.80 -20.55 14.68
N GLN A 73 -2.86 -19.69 15.67
CA GLN A 73 -2.12 -19.88 16.92
C GLN A 73 -2.95 -20.71 17.89
N PHE A 74 -2.43 -21.89 18.22
CA PHE A 74 -3.05 -22.83 19.15
C PHE A 74 -2.23 -22.93 20.43
N THR A 75 -2.91 -23.11 21.56
CA THR A 75 -2.28 -23.46 22.84
C THR A 75 -1.75 -24.90 22.80
N PRO A 76 -0.86 -25.31 23.73
CA PRO A 76 -0.41 -26.71 23.84
C PRO A 76 -1.56 -27.72 23.98
N ASP A 77 -2.69 -27.28 24.53
CA ASP A 77 -3.90 -28.08 24.71
C ASP A 77 -4.79 -28.17 23.45
N GLY A 78 -4.39 -27.52 22.35
CA GLY A 78 -5.09 -27.55 21.06
C GLY A 78 -6.23 -26.54 20.90
N PHE A 79 -6.45 -25.65 21.87
CA PHE A 79 -7.43 -24.56 21.75
C PHE A 79 -6.85 -23.39 20.97
N LEU A 80 -7.71 -22.60 20.30
CA LEU A 80 -7.29 -21.34 19.70
C LEU A 80 -6.84 -20.37 20.80
N GLN A 81 -5.63 -19.81 20.67
CA GLN A 81 -5.11 -18.81 21.59
C GLN A 81 -5.93 -17.50 21.52
N TYR A 82 -6.43 -17.16 20.33
CA TYR A 82 -7.25 -15.98 20.06
C TYR A 82 -8.63 -16.40 19.55
N PRO A 83 -9.54 -16.87 20.43
CA PRO A 83 -10.84 -17.41 20.00
C PRO A 83 -11.79 -16.31 19.52
N ASN A 84 -11.61 -15.07 19.97
CA ASN A 84 -12.44 -13.94 19.55
C ASN A 84 -11.78 -13.20 18.37
N PHE A 85 -12.43 -13.25 17.21
CA PHE A 85 -11.97 -12.55 16.01
C PHE A 85 -11.79 -11.03 16.21
N LEU A 86 -12.59 -10.41 17.10
CA LEU A 86 -12.48 -8.99 17.40
C LEU A 86 -11.09 -8.60 17.91
N GLU A 87 -10.40 -9.50 18.62
CA GLU A 87 -9.05 -9.24 19.12
C GLU A 87 -8.06 -9.03 17.98
N THR A 88 -8.13 -9.87 16.94
CA THR A 88 -7.32 -9.67 15.74
C THR A 88 -7.65 -8.36 15.03
N VAL A 89 -8.94 -8.01 14.92
CA VAL A 89 -9.36 -6.76 14.28
C VAL A 89 -8.79 -5.55 15.01
N LEU A 90 -8.89 -5.51 16.33
CA LEU A 90 -8.37 -4.40 17.14
C LEU A 90 -6.85 -4.25 17.02
N GLN A 91 -6.12 -5.35 16.85
CA GLN A 91 -4.66 -5.32 16.65
C GLN A 91 -4.25 -4.69 15.31
N VAL A 92 -5.05 -4.86 14.25
CA VAL A 92 -4.70 -4.34 12.91
C VAL A 92 -5.24 -2.93 12.63
N VAL A 93 -6.14 -2.37 13.46
CA VAL A 93 -6.67 -1.00 13.30
C VAL A 93 -5.57 0.06 13.08
N PRO A 94 -4.46 0.10 13.85
CA PRO A 94 -3.40 1.08 13.62
C PRO A 94 -2.77 0.98 12.21
N LEU A 95 -2.74 -0.22 11.63
CA LEU A 95 -2.19 -0.47 10.29
C LEU A 95 -3.11 0.10 9.21
N TYR A 96 -4.43 0.10 9.43
CA TYR A 96 -5.39 0.75 8.53
C TYR A 96 -5.28 2.27 8.54
N VAL A 97 -4.92 2.88 9.68
CA VAL A 97 -4.62 4.31 9.74
C VAL A 97 -3.40 4.63 8.87
N LEU A 98 -2.31 3.88 8.98
CA LEU A 98 -1.13 4.06 8.14
C LEU A 98 -1.44 3.87 6.65
N ARG A 99 -2.27 2.87 6.31
CA ARG A 99 -2.76 2.67 4.95
C ARG A 99 -3.48 3.91 4.40
N SER A 100 -4.35 4.53 5.21
CA SER A 100 -5.09 5.73 4.78
C SER A 100 -4.16 6.93 4.52
N ILE A 101 -3.08 7.05 5.30
CA ILE A 101 -2.04 8.05 5.08
C ILE A 101 -1.30 7.76 3.76
N GLY A 102 -0.87 6.52 3.55
CA GLY A 102 -0.20 6.12 2.31
C GLY A 102 -1.06 6.34 1.06
N GLY A 103 -2.36 6.04 1.15
CA GLY A 103 -3.33 6.30 0.08
C GLY A 103 -3.48 7.79 -0.22
N SER A 104 -3.58 8.62 0.82
CA SER A 104 -3.66 10.08 0.69
C SER A 104 -2.41 10.72 0.10
N LEU A 105 -1.23 10.13 0.32
CA LEU A 105 0.01 10.59 -0.30
C LEU A 105 0.09 10.26 -1.79
N PHE A 106 -0.53 9.15 -2.23
CA PHE A 106 -0.48 8.74 -3.63
C PHE A 106 -1.46 9.52 -4.53
N PHE A 107 -2.54 10.05 -3.95
CA PHE A 107 -3.62 10.74 -4.68
C PHE A 107 -3.39 12.25 -4.73
#